data_AF-A0A3C1T6B1-F1
#
_entry.id   AF-A0A3C1T6B1-F1
#
_cell.length_a   1.000
_cell.length_b   1.000
_cell.length_c   1.000
_cell.angle_alpha   90.00
_cell.angle_beta   90.00
_cell.angle_gamma   90.00
#
_symmetry.space_group_name_H-M   'P 1'
#
loop_
_entity.id
_entity.type
_entity.pdbx_description
1 polymer ?
#
loop_
_entity_poly.entity_id
_entity_poly.type
_entity_poly.pdbx_seq_one_letter_code
_entity_poly.pdbx_strand_id
1 'polypeptide(L)'
;QVYLHKTVLSSEKMLVKIIERARQVKAASGSDVLNIFLLNSYNKENVYGLLPQFCQLDDIDIMSSIKKWVMHSDKVLSTLCSNLLNRNLLKCRLQTEPFSEEEVNIRKQQVASFLNIALDEASCFVFTGEAANTTYTLGTEHINILFKDGSVKNISGVDNPLINQTLSMPVKKNYICYLTI
;
A
#
# COMPACT_ATOMS: atom_id res chain seq x y z
N GLN A 1 -14.30 0.32 10.51
CA GLN A 1 -13.45 1.34 9.83
C GLN A 1 -12.84 0.69 8.59
N VAL A 2 -12.96 1.30 7.40
CA VAL A 2 -12.66 0.65 6.10
C VAL A 2 -11.20 0.85 5.66
N TYR A 3 -10.67 2.07 5.75
CA TYR A 3 -9.36 2.45 5.18
C TYR A 3 -8.14 1.77 5.83
N LEU A 4 -8.15 1.55 7.14
CA LEU A 4 -7.07 0.85 7.86
C LEU A 4 -7.40 -0.62 8.16
N HIS A 5 -8.31 -1.23 7.38
CA HIS A 5 -8.58 -2.64 7.57
C HIS A 5 -7.34 -3.45 7.16
N LYS A 6 -6.80 -4.26 8.08
CA LYS A 6 -5.55 -5.03 7.90
C LYS A 6 -5.48 -5.83 6.59
N THR A 7 -6.62 -6.34 6.13
CA THR A 7 -6.71 -7.11 4.87
C THR A 7 -6.53 -6.23 3.64
N VAL A 8 -7.10 -5.00 3.65
CA VAL A 8 -6.95 -4.02 2.56
C VAL A 8 -5.51 -3.55 2.48
N LEU A 9 -4.94 -3.21 3.64
CA LEU A 9 -3.53 -2.81 3.76
C LEU A 9 -2.59 -3.91 3.23
N SER A 10 -2.86 -5.18 3.60
CA SER A 10 -2.09 -6.32 3.09
C SER A 10 -2.15 -6.41 1.56
N SER A 11 -3.35 -6.38 0.97
CA SER A 11 -3.49 -6.45 -0.49
C SER A 11 -2.85 -5.27 -1.22
N GLU A 12 -2.98 -4.05 -0.68
CA GLU A 12 -2.36 -2.85 -1.25
C GLU A 12 -0.84 -2.96 -1.26
N LYS A 13 -0.23 -3.30 -0.11
CA LYS A 13 1.23 -3.42 -0.05
C LYS A 13 1.75 -4.60 -0.84
N MET A 14 1.00 -5.69 -0.93
CA MET A 14 1.32 -6.80 -1.79
C MET A 14 1.33 -6.39 -3.27
N LEU A 15 0.36 -5.58 -3.72
CA LEU A 15 0.35 -5.03 -5.07
C LEU A 15 1.57 -4.12 -5.33
N VAL A 16 1.93 -3.27 -4.37
CA VAL A 16 3.16 -2.47 -4.45
C VAL A 16 4.39 -3.37 -4.64
N LYS A 17 4.52 -4.46 -3.86
CA LYS A 17 5.64 -5.41 -4.01
C LYS A 17 5.65 -6.13 -5.35
N ILE A 18 4.48 -6.44 -5.93
CA ILE A 18 4.39 -6.98 -7.29
C ILE A 18 4.97 -6.00 -8.31
N ILE A 19 4.55 -4.72 -8.26
CA ILE A 19 5.02 -3.70 -9.20
C ILE A 19 6.52 -3.41 -9.01
N GLU A 20 7.00 -3.31 -7.76
CA GLU A 20 8.43 -3.15 -7.46
C GLU A 20 9.25 -4.30 -8.05
N ARG A 21 8.82 -5.55 -7.81
CA ARG A 21 9.53 -6.72 -8.33
C ARG A 21 9.47 -6.79 -9.85
N ALA A 22 8.32 -6.50 -10.46
CA ALA A 22 8.15 -6.45 -11.92
C ALA A 22 9.14 -5.47 -12.55
N ARG A 23 9.36 -4.29 -11.95
CA ARG A 23 10.37 -3.33 -12.39
C ARG A 23 11.80 -3.87 -12.22
N GLN A 24 12.11 -4.47 -11.06
CA GLN A 24 13.44 -5.03 -10.78
C GLN A 24 13.85 -6.10 -11.79
N VAL A 25 12.93 -7.02 -12.13
CA VAL A 25 13.20 -8.10 -13.10
C VAL A 25 12.86 -7.74 -14.54
N LYS A 26 12.44 -6.49 -14.79
CA LYS A 26 12.00 -5.99 -16.10
C LYS A 26 10.91 -6.88 -16.74
N ALA A 27 9.96 -7.34 -15.93
CA ALA A 27 8.87 -8.18 -16.39
C ALA A 27 7.92 -7.37 -17.29
N ALA A 28 7.85 -7.75 -18.56
CA ALA A 28 6.97 -7.10 -19.52
C ALA A 28 5.50 -7.43 -19.26
N SER A 29 4.67 -6.39 -19.21
CA SER A 29 3.22 -6.45 -19.32
C SER A 29 2.78 -6.83 -20.74
N GLY A 30 1.51 -7.22 -20.91
CA GLY A 30 0.84 -7.24 -22.22
C GLY A 30 0.28 -5.88 -22.65
N SER A 31 0.29 -4.90 -21.75
CA SER A 31 -0.10 -3.51 -21.97
C SER A 31 1.14 -2.68 -22.28
N ASP A 32 1.18 -2.13 -23.49
CA ASP A 32 2.28 -1.27 -23.93
C ASP A 32 2.36 0.01 -23.10
N VAL A 33 1.20 0.57 -22.71
CA VAL A 33 1.15 1.75 -21.86
C VAL A 33 1.74 1.47 -20.49
N LEU A 34 1.45 0.33 -19.88
CA LEU A 34 2.05 -0.05 -18.59
C LEU A 34 3.56 -0.33 -18.71
N ASN A 35 3.99 -0.91 -19.83
CA ASN A 35 5.41 -1.17 -20.10
C ASN A 35 6.24 0.12 -20.12
N ILE A 36 5.67 1.25 -20.57
CA ILE A 36 6.32 2.57 -20.49
C ILE A 36 6.73 2.84 -19.04
N PHE A 37 5.83 2.64 -18.08
CA PHE A 37 6.10 2.94 -16.67
C PHE A 37 6.96 1.89 -15.96
N LEU A 38 6.87 0.63 -16.37
CA LEU A 38 7.63 -0.47 -15.74
C LEU A 38 9.10 -0.50 -16.15
N LEU A 39 9.38 -0.31 -17.44
CA LEU A 39 10.70 -0.62 -18.02
C LEU A 39 11.66 0.57 -18.03
N ASN A 40 11.17 1.75 -17.66
CA ASN A 40 11.94 2.99 -17.66
C ASN A 40 12.04 3.60 -16.26
N SER A 41 12.99 4.52 -16.11
CA SER A 41 13.19 5.32 -14.89
C SER A 41 12.80 6.77 -15.17
N TYR A 42 12.08 7.35 -14.23
CA TYR A 42 11.52 8.69 -14.35
C TYR A 42 11.99 9.59 -13.21
N ASN A 43 12.23 10.86 -13.54
CA ASN A 43 12.36 11.93 -12.57
C ASN A 43 11.05 12.75 -12.55
N LYS A 44 10.96 13.72 -11.65
CA LYS A 44 9.72 14.51 -11.49
C LYS A 44 9.37 15.31 -12.75
N GLU A 45 10.35 15.73 -13.54
CA GLU A 45 10.12 16.60 -14.70
C GLU A 45 9.66 15.80 -15.92
N ASN A 46 10.29 14.65 -16.18
CA ASN A 46 9.97 13.83 -17.34
C ASN A 46 8.65 13.05 -17.21
N VAL A 47 8.19 12.77 -15.98
CA VAL A 47 6.93 12.06 -15.76
C VAL A 47 5.71 12.90 -16.16
N TYR A 48 5.77 14.24 -16.06
CA TYR A 48 4.67 15.12 -16.48
C TYR A 48 4.42 15.05 -17.99
N GLY A 49 5.45 14.78 -18.80
CA GLY A 49 5.29 14.55 -20.23
C GLY A 49 4.51 13.28 -20.57
N LEU A 50 4.32 12.37 -19.60
CA LEU A 50 3.62 11.11 -19.76
C LEU A 50 2.17 11.14 -19.28
N LEU A 51 1.61 12.33 -18.99
CA LEU A 51 0.20 12.45 -18.59
C LEU A 51 -0.76 11.77 -19.59
N PRO A 52 -0.62 11.92 -20.91
CA PRO A 52 -1.51 11.24 -21.86
C PRO A 52 -1.45 9.70 -21.79
N GLN A 53 -0.27 9.15 -21.52
CA GLN A 53 -0.05 7.71 -21.32
C GLN A 53 -0.61 7.28 -19.97
N PHE A 54 -0.40 8.08 -18.93
CA PHE A 54 -0.94 7.79 -17.61
C PHE A 54 -2.47 7.75 -17.62
N CYS A 55 -3.13 8.65 -18.35
CA CYS A 55 -4.59 8.66 -18.50
C CYS A 55 -5.16 7.46 -19.27
N GLN A 56 -4.31 6.68 -19.95
CA GLN A 56 -4.71 5.44 -20.61
C GLN A 56 -4.58 4.21 -19.70
N LEU A 57 -3.96 4.35 -18.53
CA LEU A 57 -3.86 3.26 -17.57
C LEU A 57 -5.16 3.07 -16.80
N ASP A 58 -5.57 1.82 -16.67
CA ASP A 58 -6.66 1.43 -15.79
C ASP A 58 -6.37 0.11 -15.05
N ASP A 59 -7.35 -0.36 -14.28
CA ASP A 59 -7.25 -1.58 -13.50
C ASP A 59 -7.07 -2.84 -14.37
N ILE A 60 -7.49 -2.81 -15.64
CA ILE A 60 -7.36 -3.93 -16.59
C ILE A 60 -5.89 -4.09 -16.97
N ASP A 61 -5.15 -3.01 -17.20
CA ASP A 61 -3.71 -3.08 -17.49
C ASP A 61 -2.96 -3.77 -16.36
N ILE A 62 -3.27 -3.39 -15.12
CA ILE A 62 -2.65 -3.96 -13.92
C ILE A 62 -3.07 -5.44 -13.77
N MET A 63 -4.37 -5.73 -13.81
CA MET A 63 -4.88 -7.06 -13.55
C MET A 63 -4.50 -8.07 -14.65
N SER A 64 -4.49 -7.66 -15.92
CA SER A 64 -4.04 -8.50 -17.03
C SER A 64 -2.55 -8.84 -16.91
N SER A 65 -1.73 -7.88 -16.48
CA SER A 65 -0.30 -8.08 -16.20
C SER A 65 -0.08 -9.06 -15.08
N ILE A 66 -0.82 -8.93 -13.97
CA ILE A 66 -0.75 -9.86 -12.84
C ILE A 66 -1.12 -11.28 -13.28
N LYS A 67 -2.21 -11.44 -14.06
CA LYS A 67 -2.59 -12.74 -14.63
C LYS A 67 -1.49 -13.36 -15.49
N LYS A 68 -0.82 -12.55 -16.32
CA LYS A 68 0.33 -12.99 -17.13
C LYS A 68 1.52 -13.39 -16.24
N TRP A 69 1.82 -12.58 -15.23
CA TRP A 69 3.00 -12.76 -14.38
C TRP A 69 2.92 -13.95 -13.41
N VAL A 70 1.74 -14.54 -13.18
CA VAL A 70 1.62 -15.85 -12.50
C VAL A 70 2.50 -16.91 -13.15
N MET A 71 2.67 -16.85 -14.48
CA MET A 71 3.46 -17.82 -15.25
C MET A 71 4.89 -17.33 -15.52
N HIS A 72 5.32 -16.24 -14.88
CA HIS A 72 6.67 -15.70 -15.05
C HIS A 72 7.71 -16.61 -14.41
N SER A 73 8.91 -16.68 -14.99
CA SER A 73 10.02 -17.52 -14.49
C SER A 73 10.55 -17.06 -13.13
N ASP A 74 10.44 -15.77 -12.84
CA ASP A 74 10.77 -15.21 -11.52
C ASP A 74 9.84 -15.77 -10.43
N LYS A 75 10.40 -16.52 -9.48
CA LYS A 75 9.64 -17.20 -8.43
C LYS A 75 8.94 -16.23 -7.49
N VAL A 76 9.57 -15.11 -7.18
CA VAL A 76 9.03 -14.07 -6.29
C VAL A 76 7.79 -13.44 -6.93
N LEU A 77 7.93 -12.93 -8.16
CA LEU A 77 6.85 -12.27 -8.88
C LEU A 77 5.67 -13.20 -9.13
N SER A 78 5.92 -14.41 -9.64
CA SER A 78 4.88 -15.40 -9.91
C SER A 78 4.10 -15.80 -8.65
N THR A 79 4.81 -16.01 -7.53
CA THR A 79 4.19 -16.35 -6.24
C THR A 79 3.33 -15.20 -5.71
N LEU A 80 3.83 -13.96 -5.73
CA LEU A 80 3.04 -12.79 -5.31
C LEU A 80 1.79 -12.61 -6.19
N CYS A 81 1.92 -12.70 -7.52
CA CYS A 81 0.79 -12.57 -8.43
C CYS A 81 -0.26 -13.67 -8.20
N SER A 82 0.18 -14.92 -8.06
CA SER A 82 -0.70 -16.06 -7.76
C SER A 82 -1.45 -15.86 -6.45
N ASN A 83 -0.72 -15.43 -5.41
CA ASN A 83 -1.30 -15.20 -4.10
C ASN A 83 -2.34 -14.07 -4.12
N LEU A 84 -2.10 -12.98 -4.86
CA LEU A 84 -3.06 -11.88 -4.96
C LEU A 84 -4.34 -12.32 -5.70
N LEU A 85 -4.21 -13.02 -6.82
CA LEU A 85 -5.36 -13.50 -7.60
C LEU A 85 -6.21 -14.51 -6.84
N ASN A 86 -5.57 -15.42 -6.12
CA ASN A 86 -6.24 -16.44 -5.32
C ASN A 86 -6.68 -15.94 -3.94
N ARG A 87 -6.50 -14.64 -3.65
CA ARG A 87 -6.76 -14.01 -2.34
C ARG A 87 -6.02 -14.68 -1.17
N ASN A 88 -4.88 -15.32 -1.45
CA ASN A 88 -3.93 -15.80 -0.44
C ASN A 88 -3.05 -14.64 0.03
N LEU A 89 -3.67 -13.66 0.69
CA LEU A 89 -3.00 -12.42 1.09
C LEU A 89 -1.96 -12.66 2.19
N LEU A 90 -0.96 -11.78 2.25
CA LEU A 90 0.00 -11.77 3.34
C LEU A 90 -0.71 -11.54 4.68
N LYS A 91 -0.22 -12.18 5.74
CA LYS A 91 -0.73 -11.95 7.08
C LYS A 91 -0.26 -10.58 7.55
N CYS A 92 -1.20 -9.71 7.87
CA CYS A 92 -0.93 -8.37 8.37
C CYS A 92 -1.22 -8.28 9.88
N ARG A 93 -0.22 -7.84 10.65
CA ARG A 93 -0.39 -7.45 12.06
C ARG A 93 -0.17 -5.96 12.19
N LEU A 94 -0.91 -5.34 13.11
CA LEU A 94 -0.86 -3.92 13.42
C LEU A 94 -0.62 -3.76 14.91
N GLN A 95 0.31 -2.90 15.30
CA GLN A 95 0.55 -2.57 16.70
C GLN A 95 1.03 -1.12 16.84
N THR A 96 1.07 -0.61 18.06
CA THR A 96 1.50 0.79 18.32
C THR A 96 3.02 0.92 18.15
N GLU A 97 3.79 0.00 18.73
CA GLU A 97 5.25 0.02 18.68
C GLU A 97 5.83 -0.59 17.39
N PRO A 98 7.03 -0.19 16.96
CA PRO A 98 7.71 -0.85 15.84
C PRO A 98 7.92 -2.35 16.09
N PHE A 99 7.96 -3.14 15.01
CA PHE A 99 8.34 -4.56 15.08
C PHE A 99 9.85 -4.67 15.20
N SER A 100 10.36 -5.61 16.00
CA SER A 100 11.81 -5.77 16.16
C SER A 100 12.44 -6.36 14.90
N GLU A 101 13.70 -5.98 14.63
CA GLU A 101 14.45 -6.50 13.49
C GLU A 101 14.64 -8.02 13.56
N GLU A 102 14.79 -8.56 14.78
CA GLU A 102 14.86 -9.99 15.02
C GLU A 102 13.58 -10.71 14.54
N GLU A 103 12.41 -10.19 14.88
CA GLU A 103 11.11 -10.75 14.48
C GLU A 103 10.92 -10.73 12.96
N VAL A 104 11.45 -9.70 12.29
CA VAL A 104 11.41 -9.57 10.83
C VAL A 104 12.39 -10.55 10.17
N ASN A 105 13.61 -10.65 10.70
CA ASN A 105 14.66 -11.50 10.14
C ASN A 105 14.34 -12.98 10.28
N ILE A 106 13.78 -13.42 11.42
CA ILE A 106 13.31 -14.81 11.60
C ILE A 106 12.29 -15.16 10.53
N ARG A 107 11.32 -14.28 10.25
CA ARG A 107 10.32 -14.50 9.20
C ARG A 107 10.91 -14.51 7.81
N LYS A 108 11.86 -13.62 7.51
CA LYS A 108 12.56 -13.62 6.22
C LYS A 108 13.28 -14.95 5.99
N GLN A 109 13.97 -15.47 7.01
CA GLN A 109 14.63 -16.77 6.93
C GLN A 109 13.64 -17.92 6.70
N GLN A 110 12.50 -17.92 7.41
CA GLN A 110 11.44 -18.91 7.22
C GLN A 110 10.90 -18.88 5.78
N VAL A 111 10.60 -17.69 5.25
CA VAL A 111 10.07 -17.53 3.88
C VAL A 111 11.11 -17.88 2.83
N ALA A 112 12.37 -17.46 3.02
CA ALA A 112 13.47 -17.79 2.11
C ALA A 112 13.66 -19.30 2.00
N SER A 113 13.64 -20.00 3.14
CA SER A 113 13.73 -21.47 3.19
C SER A 113 12.51 -22.14 2.55
N PHE A 114 11.30 -21.71 2.90
CA PHE A 114 10.06 -22.30 2.38
C PHE A 114 9.89 -22.15 0.87
N LEU A 115 10.21 -20.97 0.31
CA LEU A 115 10.10 -20.71 -1.12
C LEU A 115 11.36 -21.05 -1.91
N ASN A 116 12.46 -21.42 -1.22
CA ASN A 116 13.78 -21.63 -1.79
C ASN A 116 14.26 -20.43 -2.63
N ILE A 117 14.23 -19.24 -2.03
CA ILE A 117 14.65 -17.96 -2.62
C ILE A 117 15.76 -17.32 -1.80
N ALA A 118 16.43 -16.33 -2.37
CA ALA A 118 17.48 -15.62 -1.64
C ALA A 118 16.88 -14.77 -0.49
N LEU A 119 17.69 -14.51 0.55
CA LEU A 119 17.21 -13.83 1.76
C LEU A 119 16.80 -12.37 1.49
N ASP A 120 17.47 -11.72 0.55
CA ASP A 120 17.13 -10.38 0.07
C ASP A 120 15.75 -10.37 -0.60
N GLU A 121 15.47 -11.37 -1.44
CA GLU A 121 14.20 -11.55 -2.14
C GLU A 121 13.03 -11.80 -1.19
N ALA A 122 13.26 -12.44 -0.03
CA ALA A 122 12.24 -12.63 1.00
C ALA A 122 11.67 -11.30 1.54
N SER A 123 12.36 -10.17 1.35
CA SER A 123 11.85 -8.84 1.67
C SER A 123 10.62 -8.43 0.85
N CYS A 124 10.36 -9.11 -0.27
CA CYS A 124 9.12 -8.93 -1.05
C CYS A 124 7.90 -9.56 -0.34
N PHE A 125 8.12 -10.53 0.54
CA PHE A 125 7.08 -11.25 1.28
C PHE A 125 7.01 -10.86 2.74
N VAL A 126 8.09 -10.31 3.32
CA VAL A 126 8.18 -9.90 4.72
C VAL A 126 8.68 -8.47 4.81
N PHE A 127 7.80 -7.54 5.17
CA PHE A 127 8.11 -6.13 5.28
C PHE A 127 7.26 -5.43 6.34
N THR A 128 7.79 -4.33 6.86
CA THR A 128 7.15 -3.47 7.84
C THR A 128 6.87 -2.10 7.23
N GLY A 129 6.05 -1.30 7.93
CA GLY A 129 5.83 0.09 7.60
C GLY A 129 4.90 0.77 8.59
N GLU A 130 4.63 2.04 8.35
CA GLU A 130 3.69 2.81 9.15
C GLU A 130 2.40 3.06 8.35
N ALA A 131 1.27 2.83 9.00
CA ALA A 131 -0.03 3.24 8.51
C ALA A 131 -0.59 4.31 9.45
N ALA A 132 -0.78 5.52 8.93
CA ALA A 132 -1.41 6.61 9.64
C ALA A 132 -2.80 6.85 9.06
N ASN A 133 -3.79 7.02 9.92
CA ASN A 133 -5.08 7.57 9.51
C ASN A 133 -5.36 8.83 10.31
N THR A 134 -5.65 9.89 9.59
CA THR A 134 -6.01 11.20 10.14
C THR A 134 -7.48 11.39 9.85
N THR A 135 -8.31 11.43 10.90
CA THR A 135 -9.77 11.60 10.72
C THR A 135 -10.13 13.07 10.48
N TYR A 136 -9.32 13.99 11.01
CA TYR A 136 -9.49 15.43 10.85
C TYR A 136 -8.13 16.12 10.94
N THR A 137 -7.77 16.96 9.97
CA THR A 137 -6.51 17.72 10.02
C THR A 137 -6.79 19.13 10.54
N LEU A 138 -6.44 19.37 11.81
CA LEU A 138 -6.53 20.71 12.41
C LEU A 138 -5.67 21.70 11.60
N GLY A 139 -6.32 22.65 10.91
CA GLY A 139 -5.66 23.75 10.20
C GLY A 139 -5.96 23.83 8.69
N THR A 140 -6.36 22.74 8.05
CA THR A 140 -6.76 22.74 6.62
C THR A 140 -8.25 22.53 6.43
N GLU A 141 -8.87 21.76 7.34
CA GLU A 141 -10.31 21.49 7.31
C GLU A 141 -11.01 22.42 8.30
N HIS A 142 -11.95 23.21 7.79
CA HIS A 142 -12.78 24.10 8.60
C HIS A 142 -14.25 23.82 8.28
N ILE A 143 -14.93 23.11 9.16
CA ILE A 143 -16.39 23.07 9.14
C ILE A 143 -16.86 24.29 9.94
N ASN A 144 -17.54 25.23 9.28
CA ASN A 144 -18.11 26.41 9.92
C ASN A 144 -19.62 26.22 10.10
N ILE A 145 -20.14 26.60 11.25
CA ILE A 145 -21.55 26.49 11.62
C ILE A 145 -22.16 27.89 11.67
N LEU A 146 -23.18 28.12 10.86
CA LEU A 146 -24.00 29.33 10.87
C LEU A 146 -25.12 29.18 11.90
N PHE A 147 -25.15 30.08 12.88
CA PHE A 147 -26.18 30.14 13.91
C PHE A 147 -27.36 31.02 13.46
N LYS A 148 -28.51 30.84 14.11
CA LYS A 148 -29.74 31.59 13.80
C LYS A 148 -29.61 33.10 14.04
N ASP A 149 -28.66 33.51 14.87
CA ASP A 149 -28.32 34.92 15.12
C ASP A 149 -27.41 35.53 14.04
N GLY A 150 -27.05 34.74 13.01
CA GLY A 150 -26.15 35.14 11.93
C GLY A 150 -24.66 35.00 12.25
N SER A 151 -24.30 34.59 13.47
CA SER A 151 -22.91 34.33 13.83
C SER A 151 -22.40 33.05 13.18
N VAL A 152 -21.11 33.03 12.81
CA VAL A 152 -20.44 31.86 12.26
C VAL A 152 -19.34 31.45 13.23
N LYS A 153 -19.35 30.18 13.66
CA LYS A 153 -18.25 29.62 14.47
C LYS A 153 -17.69 28.37 13.83
N ASN A 154 -16.40 28.15 14.01
CA ASN A 154 -15.79 26.89 13.61
C ASN A 154 -16.32 25.74 14.48
N ILE A 155 -16.47 24.55 13.90
CA ILE A 155 -16.93 23.33 14.57
C ILE A 155 -16.11 23.02 15.83
N SER A 156 -14.80 23.29 15.80
CA SER A 156 -13.90 23.11 16.96
C SER A 156 -14.20 24.03 18.14
N GLY A 157 -14.92 25.14 17.91
CA GLY A 157 -15.37 26.08 18.93
C GLY A 157 -16.84 25.90 19.32
N VAL A 158 -17.49 24.83 18.86
CA VAL A 158 -18.86 24.47 19.25
C VAL A 158 -18.81 23.37 20.30
N ASP A 159 -19.33 23.68 21.49
CA ASP A 159 -19.35 22.76 22.61
C ASP A 159 -20.46 21.71 22.41
N ASN A 160 -20.11 20.57 21.79
CA ASN A 160 -21.03 19.49 21.47
C ASN A 160 -20.40 18.14 21.86
N PRO A 161 -21.15 17.24 22.55
CA PRO A 161 -20.66 15.91 22.94
C PRO A 161 -20.14 15.03 21.80
N LEU A 162 -20.57 15.29 20.56
CA LEU A 162 -20.14 14.57 19.36
C LEU A 162 -18.82 15.10 18.78
N ILE A 163 -18.40 16.32 19.15
CA ILE A 163 -17.20 16.99 18.66
C ILE A 163 -16.07 16.73 19.66
N ASN A 164 -15.52 15.51 19.62
CA ASN A 164 -14.34 15.16 20.40
C ASN A 164 -13.08 15.74 19.76
N GLN A 165 -12.39 16.66 20.43
CA GLN A 165 -11.07 17.17 19.99
C GLN A 165 -10.05 16.04 19.74
N THR A 166 -10.23 14.89 20.40
CA THR A 166 -9.43 13.66 20.26
C THR A 166 -9.50 13.00 18.87
N LEU A 167 -10.49 13.35 18.03
CA LEU A 167 -10.58 12.87 16.63
C LEU A 167 -9.46 13.41 15.74
N SER A 168 -8.74 14.43 16.21
CA SER A 168 -7.74 15.17 15.44
C SER A 168 -6.32 14.61 15.53
N MET A 169 -6.07 13.59 16.38
CA MET A 169 -4.74 12.99 16.48
C MET A 169 -4.59 11.86 15.45
N PRO A 170 -3.57 11.90 14.58
CA PRO A 170 -3.33 10.81 13.65
C PRO A 170 -3.04 9.53 14.43
N VAL A 171 -3.85 8.49 14.22
CA VAL A 171 -3.60 7.17 14.81
C VAL A 171 -2.54 6.51 13.95
N LYS A 172 -1.29 6.61 14.39
CA LYS A 172 -0.17 5.87 13.80
C LYS A 172 -0.18 4.43 14.29
N LYS A 173 -0.11 3.49 13.36
CA LYS A 173 0.10 2.07 13.65
C LYS A 173 1.26 1.55 12.81
N ASN A 174 2.16 0.85 13.47
CA ASN A 174 3.18 0.05 12.79
C ASN A 174 2.53 -1.23 12.28
N TYR A 175 2.83 -1.63 11.05
CA TYR A 175 2.39 -2.89 10.47
C TYR A 175 3.56 -3.79 10.09
N ILE A 176 3.31 -5.10 10.11
CA ILE A 176 4.14 -6.10 9.45
C ILE A 176 3.24 -6.95 8.55
N CYS A 177 3.65 -7.13 7.31
CA CYS A 177 3.07 -8.09 6.38
C CYS A 177 4.06 -9.23 6.18
N TYR A 178 3.59 -10.47 6.27
CA TYR A 178 4.42 -11.65 6.06
C TYR A 178 3.65 -12.81 5.42
N LEU A 179 4.31 -13.59 4.57
CA LEU A 179 3.73 -14.82 4.03
C LEU A 179 3.55 -15.85 5.16
N THR A 180 2.37 -16.46 5.24
CA THR A 180 2.13 -17.56 6.18
C THR A 180 2.57 -18.86 5.54
N ILE A 181 3.37 -19.62 6.28
CA ILE A 181 3.91 -20.93 5.91
C ILE A 181 3.16 -21.99 6.72
#